data_AF-A0A5B0WB59-F1
#
_entry.id   AF-A0A5B0WB59-F1
#
_cell.length_a   1.000
_cell.length_b   1.000
_cell.length_c   1.000
_cell.angle_alpha   90.00
_cell.angle_beta   90.00
_cell.angle_gamma   90.00
#
_symmetry.space_group_name_H-M   'P 1'
#
loop_
_entity.id
_entity.type
_entity.pdbx_description
1 polymer ?
#
loop_
_entity_poly.entity_id
_entity_poly.type
_entity_poly.pdbx_seq_one_letter_code
_entity_poly.pdbx_strand_id
1 'polypeptide(L)'
;MKGIISLSYWVRFEAYIKLFSSTLHQELLVNSRVAVNNVEKLRENTFLIHNRNFICSLSQKDMVSMPVIKKINYSEIIRDKNE
;
A
#
# COMPACT_ATOMS: atom_id res chain seq x y z
N MET A 1 -0.28 -1.16 -27.53
CA MET A 1 -1.11 -1.89 -26.55
C MET A 1 -1.40 -0.96 -25.38
N LYS A 2 -2.68 -0.64 -25.11
CA LYS A 2 -3.06 0.06 -23.88
C LYS A 2 -2.70 -0.85 -22.71
N GLY A 3 -1.75 -0.40 -21.88
CA GLY A 3 -1.05 -1.22 -20.90
C GLY A 3 -1.99 -1.75 -19.83
N ILE A 4 -2.19 -3.06 -19.79
CA ILE A 4 -2.82 -3.72 -18.65
C ILE A 4 -1.85 -3.57 -17.48
N ILE A 5 -2.23 -2.73 -16.52
CA ILE A 5 -1.51 -2.63 -15.26
C ILE A 5 -1.62 -3.98 -14.55
N SER A 6 -0.49 -4.61 -14.20
CA SER A 6 -0.53 -5.84 -13.42
C SER A 6 -1.16 -5.58 -12.04
N LEU A 7 -1.91 -6.54 -11.51
CA LEU A 7 -2.54 -6.42 -10.18
C LEU A 7 -1.51 -6.10 -9.09
N SER A 8 -0.31 -6.68 -9.17
CA SER A 8 0.80 -6.40 -8.25
C SER A 8 1.32 -4.97 -8.34
N TYR A 9 1.33 -4.38 -9.53
CA TYR A 9 1.67 -2.97 -9.70
C TYR A 9 0.57 -2.08 -9.11
N TRP A 10 -0.69 -2.40 -9.39
CA TRP A 10 -1.84 -1.64 -8.90
C TRP A 10 -1.84 -1.53 -7.37
N VAL A 11 -1.76 -2.66 -6.65
CA VAL A 11 -1.85 -2.66 -5.19
C VAL A 11 -0.69 -1.93 -4.50
N ARG A 12 0.51 -1.95 -5.10
CA ARG A 12 1.67 -1.19 -4.61
C ARG A 12 1.45 0.31 -4.79
N PHE A 13 0.95 0.69 -5.96
CA PHE A 13 0.65 2.09 -6.27
C PHE A 13 -0.43 2.67 -5.36
N GLU A 14 -1.50 1.90 -5.14
CA GLU A 14 -2.60 2.29 -4.27
C GLU A 14 -2.15 2.45 -2.80
N ALA A 15 -1.36 1.51 -2.27
CA ALA A 15 -0.85 1.59 -0.90
C ALA A 15 0.02 2.83 -0.66
N TYR A 16 0.84 3.20 -1.65
CA TYR A 16 1.69 4.38 -1.59
C TYR A 16 0.88 5.67 -1.60
N ILE A 17 -0.10 5.80 -2.50
CA ILE A 17 -0.99 6.97 -2.51
C ILE A 17 -1.70 7.12 -1.16
N LYS A 18 -2.18 6.02 -0.57
CA LYS A 18 -2.84 6.04 0.74
C LYS A 18 -1.90 6.49 1.86
N LEU A 19 -0.61 6.14 1.82
CA LEU A 19 0.37 6.52 2.83
C LEU A 19 0.67 8.03 2.84
N PHE A 20 0.74 8.65 1.67
CA PHE A 20 1.13 10.07 1.52
C PHE A 20 -0.04 11.04 1.41
N SER A 21 -1.28 10.53 1.51
CA SER A 21 -2.54 11.26 1.35
C SER A 21 -2.56 12.17 0.10
N SER A 22 -3.62 12.97 -0.08
CA SER A 22 -3.98 13.67 -1.32
C SER A 22 -2.90 14.57 -1.94
N THR A 23 -1.89 14.99 -1.18
CA THR A 23 -0.75 15.81 -1.63
C THR A 23 0.03 15.14 -2.76
N LEU A 24 0.23 13.83 -2.69
CA LEU A 24 1.00 13.10 -3.69
C LEU A 24 0.18 12.75 -4.95
N HIS A 25 -1.15 12.61 -4.81
CA HIS A 25 -2.04 12.40 -5.96
C HIS A 25 -1.94 13.58 -6.94
N GLN A 26 -1.84 14.81 -6.41
CA GLN A 26 -1.64 16.00 -7.23
C GLN A 26 -0.26 16.01 -7.92
N GLU A 27 0.81 15.62 -7.22
CA GLU A 27 2.16 15.57 -7.82
C GLU A 27 2.29 14.51 -8.93
N LEU A 28 1.64 13.36 -8.77
CA LEU A 28 1.62 12.28 -9.77
C LEU A 28 0.85 12.68 -11.04
N LEU A 29 -0.19 13.52 -10.93
CA LEU A 29 -0.95 14.04 -12.08
C LEU A 29 -0.13 15.02 -12.93
N VAL A 30 0.83 15.73 -12.33
CA VAL A 30 1.65 16.75 -13.01
C VAL A 30 2.74 16.12 -13.88
N ASN A 31 2.93 14.79 -13.81
CA ASN A 31 3.90 14.03 -14.62
C ASN A 31 5.31 14.64 -14.59
N SER A 32 5.76 15.03 -13.39
CA SER A 32 7.05 15.68 -13.17
C SER A 32 8.16 14.66 -12.93
N ARG A 33 9.43 15.05 -13.13
CA ARG A 33 10.59 14.20 -12.82
C ARG A 33 10.65 13.78 -11.34
N VAL A 34 10.07 14.61 -10.45
CA VAL A 34 9.92 14.33 -9.02
C VAL A 34 8.95 13.18 -8.77
N ALA A 35 7.83 13.14 -9.52
CA ALA A 35 6.87 12.05 -9.47
C ALA A 35 7.50 10.70 -9.86
N VAL A 36 8.38 10.67 -10.87
CA VAL A 36 9.08 9.44 -11.29
C VAL A 36 10.03 8.93 -10.20
N ASN A 37 10.82 9.80 -9.58
CA ASN A 37 11.71 9.42 -8.48
C ASN A 37 10.94 8.93 -7.24
N ASN A 38 9.77 9.52 -6.97
CA ASN A 38 8.87 9.08 -5.91
C ASN A 38 8.30 7.68 -6.18
N VAL A 39 8.06 7.33 -7.46
CA VAL A 39 7.63 5.98 -7.89
C VAL A 39 8.75 4.93 -7.80
N GLU A 40 10.02 5.30 -7.90
CA GLU A 40 11.11 4.34 -7.63
C GLU A 40 11.21 4.05 -6.12
N LYS A 41 11.14 5.08 -5.28
CA LYS A 41 11.04 4.91 -3.81
C LYS A 41 9.80 4.09 -3.41
N LEU A 42 8.72 4.17 -4.17
CA LEU A 42 7.51 3.36 -3.99
C LEU A 42 7.79 1.86 -4.11
N ARG A 43 8.66 1.44 -5.04
CA ARG A 43 9.04 0.03 -5.16
C ARG A 43 9.83 -0.46 -3.97
N GLU A 44 10.72 0.38 -3.45
CA GLU A 44 11.62 0.06 -2.34
C GLU A 44 10.88 -0.02 -1.00
N ASN A 45 9.98 0.94 -0.74
CA ASN A 45 9.30 1.08 0.55
C ASN A 45 7.94 0.36 0.65
N THR A 46 7.64 -0.54 -0.28
CA THR A 46 6.35 -1.22 -0.34
C THR A 46 6.51 -2.74 -0.36
N PHE A 47 5.96 -3.38 0.67
CA PHE A 47 5.87 -4.83 0.77
C PHE A 47 4.67 -5.34 -0.04
N LEU A 48 4.89 -6.42 -0.78
CA LEU A 48 3.85 -7.14 -1.50
C LEU A 48 3.54 -8.43 -0.75
N ILE A 49 2.27 -8.62 -0.43
CA ILE A 49 1.77 -9.73 0.38
C ILE A 49 0.88 -10.57 -0.53
N HIS A 50 1.27 -11.82 -0.71
CA HIS A 50 0.54 -12.79 -1.50
C HIS A 50 -0.27 -13.71 -0.60
N ASN A 51 -1.57 -13.77 -0.84
CA ASN A 51 -2.44 -14.83 -0.35
C ASN A 51 -2.96 -15.63 -1.55
N ARG A 52 -3.49 -16.83 -1.31
CA ARG A 52 -4.11 -17.65 -2.36
C ARG A 52 -5.27 -16.95 -3.05
N ASN A 53 -6.01 -16.10 -2.33
CA ASN A 53 -7.25 -15.49 -2.81
C ASN A 53 -7.13 -13.98 -3.09
N PHE A 54 -6.04 -13.34 -2.67
CA PHE A 54 -5.86 -11.90 -2.83
C PHE A 54 -4.39 -11.52 -2.87
N ILE A 55 -4.12 -10.32 -3.39
CA ILE A 55 -2.83 -9.66 -3.27
C ILE A 55 -3.07 -8.36 -2.52
N CYS A 56 -2.26 -8.06 -1.53
CA CYS A 56 -2.28 -6.75 -0.88
C CYS A 56 -0.86 -6.19 -0.78
N SER A 57 -0.77 -4.90 -0.43
CA SER A 57 0.49 -4.21 -0.31
C SER A 57 0.49 -3.30 0.90
N LEU A 58 1.65 -3.16 1.54
CA LEU A 58 1.87 -2.22 2.62
C LEU A 58 3.02 -1.29 2.24
N SER A 59 2.74 0.02 2.17
CA SER A 59 3.78 1.04 2.05
C SER A 59 4.07 1.63 3.43
N GLN A 60 5.34 1.90 3.72
CA GLN A 60 5.78 2.54 4.97
C GLN A 60 6.67 3.75 4.67
N LYS A 61 6.66 4.77 5.55
CA LYS A 61 7.54 5.95 5.37
C LYS A 61 9.00 5.60 5.59
N ASP A 62 9.26 4.81 6.63
CA ASP A 62 10.55 4.22 6.96
C ASP A 62 10.43 2.70 6.91
N MET A 63 11.39 2.04 6.27
CA MET A 63 11.37 0.60 6.09
C MET A 63 11.93 -0.08 7.35
N VAL A 64 11.05 -0.43 8.29
CA VAL A 64 11.46 -0.92 9.62
C VAL A 64 11.62 -2.45 9.68
N SER A 65 10.83 -3.20 8.90
CA SER A 65 10.93 -4.66 8.66
C SER A 65 9.63 -5.16 8.00
N MET A 66 9.62 -6.38 7.48
CA MET A 66 8.38 -7.01 6.98
C MET A 66 7.38 -7.16 8.14
N PRO A 67 6.16 -6.61 8.03
CA PRO A 67 5.15 -6.72 9.08
C PRO A 67 4.73 -8.17 9.32
N VAL A 68 4.53 -8.54 10.58
CA VAL A 68 3.84 -9.78 10.94
C VAL A 68 2.33 -9.55 10.84
N ILE A 69 1.69 -10.20 9.86
CA ILE A 69 0.24 -10.11 9.67
C ILE A 69 -0.45 -11.07 10.63
N LYS A 70 -1.09 -10.54 11.67
CA LYS A 70 -1.85 -11.33 12.63
C LYS A 70 -3.31 -11.45 12.18
N LYS A 71 -3.83 -12.67 12.13
CA LYS A 71 -5.27 -12.92 12.01
C LYS A 71 -5.94 -12.61 13.36
N ILE A 72 -6.99 -11.81 13.34
CA ILE A 72 -7.78 -11.45 14.52
C ILE A 72 -9.21 -11.98 14.31
N ASN A 73 -9.75 -12.69 15.30
CA ASN A 73 -11.15 -13.14 15.26
C ASN A 73 -12.10 -12.03 15.73
N TYR A 74 -13.34 -12.01 15.24
CA TYR A 74 -14.32 -11.00 15.65
C TYR A 74 -14.57 -10.99 17.17
N SER A 75 -14.52 -12.16 17.82
CA SER A 75 -14.63 -12.28 19.29
C SER A 75 -13.51 -11.55 20.05
N GLU A 76 -12.36 -11.29 19.42
CA GLU A 76 -11.25 -10.52 20.02
C GLU A 76 -11.43 -9.00 19.87
N ILE A 77 -12.34 -8.56 18.98
CA ILE A 77 -12.57 -7.15 18.66
C ILE A 77 -13.85 -6.63 19.32
N ILE A 78 -14.87 -7.48 19.43
CA ILE A 78 -16.13 -7.16 20.09
C ILE A 78 -15.85 -7.10 21.59
N ARG A 79 -15.61 -5.89 22.10
CA ARG A 79 -15.65 -5.61 23.54
C ARG A 79 -17.11 -5.60 23.98
N ASP A 80 -17.41 -6.32 25.05
CA ASP A 80 -18.72 -6.26 25.66
C ASP A 80 -18.97 -4.81 26.10
N LYS A 81 -20.08 -4.21 25.66
CA LYS A 81 -20.40 -2.81 25.99
C LYS A 81 -20.88 -2.65 27.44
N ASN A 82 -20.90 -3.73 28.21
CA ASN A 82 -21.44 -3.82 29.56
C ASN A 82 -20.36 -3.99 30.65
N GLU A 83 -19.07 -3.82 30.30
CA GLU A 83 -17.99 -3.58 31.29
C GLU A 83 -17.87 -2.08 31.63
#